data_AF-A0A9D8KU27-F1
#
_entry.id   AF-A0A9D8KU27-F1
#
_cell.length_a   1.000
_cell.length_b   1.000
_cell.length_c   1.000
_cell.angle_alpha   90.00
_cell.angle_beta   90.00
_cell.angle_gamma   90.00
#
_symmetry.space_group_name_H-M   'P 1'
#
loop_
_entity.id
_entity.type
_entity.pdbx_description
1 polymer ?
#
loop_
_entity_poly.entity_id
_entity_poly.type
_entity_poly.pdbx_seq_one_letter_code
_entity_poly.pdbx_strand_id
1 'polypeptide(L)'
;MTGTRRSLLYGVLLLLMLWAAFPGRWAWNEHLLAKAEEEKKAALARKARALYEEKCRTVAGEKIYRTVLDVEGIVLLKVRPQAGGREWADLMWPGAAFALESRADEYITTFLGYEQSSREGVPVTPDRRGYINTNYVPENASNLPGYRYVDVIDEKDGQRYRYTGSNKVVGKKDITAPNVQLGIKNDPTYDLNVYQWTLVKSLAPDPSPRYGVTFEDHVIPDERALGVASSTVRVLDIKTGEVLGEMTRFAWGSTKPSGFNPTPWLTAWKCPAHGVGANAATRKFVDQVLVPRSNH
;
A
#
# COMPACT_ATOMS: atom_id res chain seq x y z
N MET A 1 -78.49 -34.43 19.02
CA MET A 1 -77.01 -34.58 19.03
C MET A 1 -76.43 -34.12 17.69
N THR A 2 -76.39 -32.82 17.41
CA THR A 2 -75.86 -32.29 16.11
C THR A 2 -75.09 -30.97 16.24
N GLY A 3 -75.19 -30.27 17.38
CA GLY A 3 -74.48 -29.00 17.61
C GLY A 3 -72.99 -29.12 17.97
N THR A 4 -72.61 -30.15 18.73
CA THR A 4 -71.25 -30.27 19.32
C THR A 4 -70.15 -30.70 18.33
N ARG A 5 -70.50 -31.43 17.26
CA ARG A 5 -69.54 -31.81 16.21
C ARG A 5 -69.19 -30.67 15.26
N ARG A 6 -70.11 -29.74 15.02
CA ARG A 6 -69.87 -28.56 14.18
C ARG A 6 -68.92 -27.57 14.86
N SER A 7 -69.09 -27.29 16.15
CA SER A 7 -68.19 -26.37 16.87
C SER A 7 -66.75 -26.88 16.98
N LEU A 8 -66.55 -28.19 17.13
CA LEU A 8 -65.22 -28.80 17.15
C LEU A 8 -64.51 -28.68 15.79
N LEU A 9 -65.24 -28.88 14.68
CA LEU A 9 -64.73 -28.71 13.31
C LEU A 9 -64.34 -27.26 13.01
N TYR A 10 -65.14 -26.29 13.45
CA TYR A 10 -64.80 -24.86 13.33
C TYR A 10 -63.58 -24.48 14.17
N GLY A 11 -63.45 -25.03 15.39
CA GLY A 11 -62.28 -24.80 16.26
C GLY A 11 -60.99 -25.36 15.66
N VAL A 12 -61.03 -26.55 15.07
CA VAL A 12 -59.88 -27.16 14.37
C VAL A 12 -59.52 -26.40 13.09
N LEU A 13 -60.50 -25.95 12.31
CA LEU A 13 -60.26 -25.10 11.14
C LEU A 13 -59.66 -23.74 11.49
N LEU A 14 -60.12 -23.09 12.57
CA LEU A 14 -59.55 -21.84 13.07
C LEU A 14 -58.11 -22.03 13.56
N LEU A 15 -57.83 -23.11 14.29
CA LEU A 15 -56.48 -23.45 14.72
C LEU A 15 -55.56 -23.72 13.52
N LEU A 16 -56.01 -24.45 12.50
CA LEU A 16 -55.24 -24.70 11.27
C LEU A 16 -54.99 -23.42 10.46
N MET A 17 -55.97 -22.52 10.36
CA MET A 17 -55.77 -21.22 9.71
C MET A 17 -54.78 -20.35 10.47
N LEU A 18 -54.83 -20.32 11.81
CA LEU A 18 -53.85 -19.63 12.63
C LEU A 18 -52.45 -20.27 12.48
N TRP A 19 -52.37 -21.60 12.41
CA TRP A 19 -51.13 -22.34 12.23
C TRP A 19 -50.51 -22.20 10.83
N ALA A 20 -51.31 -21.91 9.79
CA ALA A 20 -50.81 -21.67 8.43
C ALA A 20 -50.54 -20.17 8.15
N ALA A 21 -51.39 -19.27 8.67
CA ALA A 21 -51.25 -17.83 8.48
C ALA A 21 -50.06 -17.24 9.27
N PHE A 22 -49.72 -17.82 10.43
CA PHE A 22 -48.64 -17.32 11.27
C PHE A 22 -47.24 -17.59 10.67
N PRO A 23 -46.89 -18.81 10.21
CA PRO A 23 -45.61 -19.06 9.54
C PRO A 23 -45.49 -18.35 8.19
N GLY A 24 -46.58 -18.25 7.41
CA GLY A 24 -46.58 -17.53 6.14
C GLY A 24 -46.33 -16.03 6.30
N ARG A 25 -46.96 -15.39 7.29
CA ARG A 25 -46.73 -13.97 7.62
C ARG A 25 -45.33 -13.74 8.21
N TRP A 26 -44.83 -14.68 9.00
CA TRP A 26 -43.46 -14.63 9.56
C TRP A 26 -42.41 -14.71 8.45
N ALA A 27 -42.51 -15.71 7.55
CA ALA A 27 -41.61 -15.84 6.40
C ALA A 27 -41.68 -14.64 5.45
N TRP A 28 -42.87 -14.08 5.23
CA TRP A 28 -43.04 -12.84 4.45
C TRP A 28 -42.34 -11.64 5.10
N ASN A 29 -42.46 -11.47 6.42
CA ASN A 29 -41.79 -10.42 7.16
C ASN A 29 -40.25 -10.58 7.13
N GLU A 30 -39.73 -11.80 7.30
CA GLU A 30 -38.29 -12.07 7.17
C GLU A 30 -37.78 -11.73 5.76
N HIS A 31 -38.52 -12.10 4.72
CA HIS A 31 -38.19 -11.75 3.34
C HIS A 31 -38.18 -10.22 3.13
N LEU A 32 -39.16 -9.49 3.67
CA LEU A 32 -39.18 -8.03 3.62
C LEU A 32 -38.00 -7.40 4.36
N LEU A 33 -37.62 -7.92 5.53
CA LEU A 33 -36.46 -7.46 6.30
C LEU A 33 -35.15 -7.71 5.54
N ALA A 34 -34.99 -8.90 4.97
CA ALA A 34 -33.82 -9.26 4.16
C ALA A 34 -33.69 -8.35 2.94
N LYS A 35 -34.79 -8.11 2.22
CA LYS A 35 -34.84 -7.20 1.07
C LYS A 35 -34.48 -5.76 1.49
N ALA A 36 -35.02 -5.28 2.61
CA ALA A 36 -34.72 -3.95 3.12
C ALA A 36 -33.24 -3.81 3.55
N GLU A 37 -32.64 -4.86 4.12
CA GLU A 37 -31.21 -4.89 4.47
C GLU A 37 -30.34 -4.88 3.21
N GLU A 38 -30.70 -5.64 2.19
CA GLU A 38 -30.00 -5.67 0.90
C GLU A 38 -30.07 -4.31 0.19
N GLU A 39 -31.24 -3.69 0.14
CA GLU A 39 -31.42 -2.33 -0.42
C GLU A 39 -30.59 -1.30 0.34
N LYS A 40 -30.51 -1.39 1.68
CA LYS A 40 -29.64 -0.53 2.51
C LYS A 40 -28.17 -0.75 2.19
N LYS A 41 -27.71 -1.99 2.09
CA LYS A 41 -26.32 -2.34 1.72
C LYS A 41 -25.99 -1.82 0.32
N ALA A 42 -26.88 -2.01 -0.65
CA ALA A 42 -26.73 -1.52 -2.01
C ALA A 42 -26.70 0.02 -2.07
N ALA A 43 -27.55 0.70 -1.30
CA ALA A 43 -27.53 2.16 -1.19
C ALA A 43 -26.21 2.67 -0.58
N LEU A 44 -25.71 2.03 0.47
CA LEU A 44 -24.43 2.38 1.09
C LEU A 44 -23.26 2.17 0.12
N ALA A 45 -23.24 1.04 -0.60
CA ALA A 45 -22.22 0.75 -1.60
C ALA A 45 -22.23 1.76 -2.75
N ARG A 46 -23.41 2.18 -3.23
CA ARG A 46 -23.54 3.24 -4.24
C ARG A 46 -23.01 4.58 -3.71
N LYS A 47 -23.36 4.96 -2.48
CA LYS A 47 -22.86 6.19 -1.84
C LYS A 47 -21.34 6.17 -1.70
N ALA A 48 -20.78 5.05 -1.22
CA ALA A 48 -19.35 4.88 -1.05
C ALA A 48 -18.60 4.96 -2.38
N ARG A 49 -19.11 4.29 -3.41
CA ARG A 49 -18.56 4.33 -4.76
C ARG A 49 -18.57 5.74 -5.33
N ALA A 50 -19.69 6.44 -5.24
CA ALA A 50 -19.83 7.81 -5.74
C ALA A 50 -18.84 8.76 -5.04
N LEU A 51 -18.71 8.67 -3.72
CA LEU A 51 -17.73 9.45 -2.96
C LEU A 51 -16.31 9.15 -3.45
N TYR A 52 -15.93 7.88 -3.57
CA TYR A 52 -14.60 7.49 -4.00
C TYR A 52 -14.29 7.96 -5.44
N GLU A 53 -15.22 7.78 -6.38
CA GLU A 53 -15.07 8.23 -7.77
C GLU A 53 -14.95 9.76 -7.85
N GLU A 54 -15.76 10.50 -7.07
CA GLU A 54 -15.67 11.96 -7.00
C GLU A 54 -14.32 12.42 -6.44
N LYS A 55 -13.87 11.85 -5.31
CA LYS A 55 -12.57 12.17 -4.70
C LYS A 55 -11.41 11.81 -5.61
N CYS A 56 -11.49 10.68 -6.28
CA CYS A 56 -10.49 10.24 -7.27
C CYS A 56 -10.38 11.24 -8.44
N ARG A 57 -11.50 11.81 -8.90
CA ARG A 57 -11.52 12.79 -9.98
C ARG A 57 -11.06 14.20 -9.58
N THR A 58 -11.35 14.61 -8.34
CA THR A 58 -11.24 16.02 -7.93
C THR A 58 -10.08 16.31 -6.97
N VAL A 59 -9.68 15.35 -6.15
CA VAL A 59 -8.70 15.54 -5.07
C VAL A 59 -7.48 14.64 -5.23
N ALA A 60 -7.68 13.38 -5.64
CA ALA A 60 -6.60 12.43 -5.80
C ALA A 60 -5.67 12.80 -6.95
N GLY A 61 -4.43 12.31 -6.88
CA GLY A 61 -3.43 12.50 -7.91
C GLY A 61 -2.16 13.12 -7.36
N GLU A 62 -1.25 13.36 -8.28
CA GLU A 62 0.07 13.92 -8.03
C GLU A 62 0.09 15.36 -8.55
N LYS A 63 0.59 16.28 -7.72
CA LYS A 63 0.85 17.67 -8.09
C LYS A 63 2.34 17.91 -7.89
N ILE A 64 3.03 18.26 -8.97
CA ILE A 64 4.45 18.57 -8.96
C ILE A 64 4.57 20.07 -9.17
N TYR A 65 5.03 20.80 -8.14
CA TYR A 65 5.24 22.24 -8.22
C TYR A 65 6.62 22.56 -8.78
N ARG A 66 7.62 21.75 -8.42
CA ARG A 66 8.99 21.91 -8.87
C ARG A 66 9.73 20.58 -8.88
N THR A 67 10.46 20.31 -9.96
CA THR A 67 11.42 19.20 -10.03
C THR A 67 12.83 19.68 -9.72
N VAL A 68 13.55 18.94 -8.89
CA VAL A 68 14.96 19.16 -8.55
C VAL A 68 15.76 17.99 -9.10
N LEU A 69 16.85 18.31 -9.81
CA LEU A 69 17.73 17.31 -10.39
C LEU A 69 18.93 17.04 -9.48
N ASP A 70 19.59 15.91 -9.71
CA ASP A 70 20.89 15.58 -9.14
C ASP A 70 20.92 15.51 -7.60
N VAL A 71 19.87 14.92 -7.02
CA VAL A 71 19.74 14.79 -5.56
C VAL A 71 20.50 13.57 -5.06
N GLU A 72 21.50 13.78 -4.19
CA GLU A 72 22.28 12.68 -3.62
C GLU A 72 21.53 11.90 -2.54
N GLY A 73 20.79 12.60 -1.70
CA GLY A 73 20.12 12.03 -0.55
C GLY A 73 19.01 12.92 -0.04
N ILE A 74 18.08 12.29 0.68
CA ILE A 74 16.88 12.91 1.21
C ILE A 74 16.76 12.59 2.69
N VAL A 75 15.88 13.30 3.38
CA VAL A 75 15.44 12.91 4.73
C VAL A 75 13.98 12.49 4.72
N LEU A 76 13.68 11.33 5.31
CA LEU A 76 12.32 10.91 5.61
C LEU A 76 11.98 11.44 7.00
N LEU A 77 11.02 12.36 7.06
CA LEU A 77 10.51 12.91 8.32
C LEU A 77 9.61 11.90 9.04
N LYS A 78 9.00 10.98 8.29
CA LYS A 78 8.20 9.88 8.80
C LYS A 78 8.49 8.62 7.98
N VAL A 79 8.48 7.48 8.65
CA VAL A 79 8.58 6.15 8.04
C VAL A 79 7.29 5.40 8.33
N ARG A 80 6.76 4.67 7.35
CA ARG A 80 5.54 3.88 7.58
C ARG A 80 5.81 2.79 8.63
N PRO A 81 5.02 2.71 9.70
CA PRO A 81 5.23 1.71 10.75
C PRO A 81 4.94 0.31 10.22
N GLN A 82 5.46 -0.70 10.93
CA GLN A 82 5.09 -2.08 10.67
C GLN A 82 3.57 -2.28 10.85
N ALA A 83 2.99 -3.15 10.02
CA ALA A 83 1.58 -3.49 10.06
C ALA A 83 1.41 -4.94 9.66
N GLY A 84 0.45 -5.63 10.27
CA GLY A 84 0.10 -7.01 9.95
C GLY A 84 -1.41 -7.18 9.78
N GLY A 85 -1.86 -8.43 9.91
CA GLY A 85 -3.26 -8.79 9.67
C GLY A 85 -4.26 -8.01 10.52
N ARG A 86 -3.90 -7.63 11.75
CA ARG A 86 -4.75 -6.81 12.63
C ARG A 86 -5.01 -5.43 12.04
N GLU A 87 -3.94 -4.72 11.66
CA GLU A 87 -4.02 -3.39 11.08
C GLU A 87 -4.70 -3.43 9.70
N TRP A 88 -4.39 -4.44 8.87
CA TRP A 88 -4.99 -4.58 7.55
C TRP A 88 -6.48 -4.93 7.58
N ALA A 89 -6.97 -5.47 8.69
CA ALA A 89 -8.39 -5.75 8.95
C ALA A 89 -9.12 -4.58 9.64
N ASP A 90 -8.38 -3.64 10.25
CA ASP A 90 -8.95 -2.52 11.00
C ASP A 90 -9.42 -1.40 10.07
N LEU A 91 -10.72 -1.12 10.08
CA LEU A 91 -11.34 -0.04 9.31
C LEU A 91 -10.73 1.34 9.61
N MET A 92 -10.29 1.57 10.84
CA MET A 92 -9.72 2.85 11.28
C MET A 92 -8.21 2.93 11.13
N TRP A 93 -7.57 1.94 10.51
CA TRP A 93 -6.12 1.93 10.34
C TRP A 93 -5.63 3.14 9.52
N PRO A 94 -4.69 3.96 10.06
CA PRO A 94 -4.22 5.17 9.37
C PRO A 94 -3.63 4.89 7.98
N GLY A 95 -2.74 3.90 7.86
CA GLY A 95 -2.02 3.57 6.63
C GLY A 95 -2.85 2.90 5.52
N ALA A 96 -4.17 2.84 5.66
CA ALA A 96 -5.08 2.13 4.76
C ALA A 96 -4.96 2.55 3.28
N ALA A 97 -4.78 3.85 2.98
CA ALA A 97 -4.67 4.32 1.59
C ALA A 97 -3.41 3.78 0.87
N PHE A 98 -2.37 3.46 1.64
CA PHE A 98 -1.10 2.90 1.16
C PHE A 98 -0.87 1.49 1.70
N ALA A 99 -1.93 0.69 1.81
CA ALA A 99 -1.87 -0.64 2.41
C ALA A 99 -0.90 -1.63 1.75
N LEU A 100 -0.52 -1.41 0.49
CA LEU A 100 0.49 -2.26 -0.18
C LEU A 100 1.92 -1.72 -0.07
N GLU A 101 2.10 -0.50 0.42
CA GLU A 101 3.40 0.15 0.55
C GLU A 101 4.32 -0.63 1.50
N SER A 102 5.60 -0.70 1.15
CA SER A 102 6.65 -1.23 2.01
C SER A 102 6.70 -0.42 3.31
N ARG A 103 7.16 -1.06 4.39
CA ARG A 103 7.12 -0.53 5.77
C ARG A 103 8.48 -0.63 6.44
N ALA A 104 8.68 0.18 7.47
CA ALA A 104 9.92 0.25 8.26
C ALA A 104 11.17 0.25 7.36
N ASP A 105 12.13 -0.64 7.62
CA ASP A 105 13.38 -0.75 6.87
C ASP A 105 13.17 -1.00 5.37
N GLU A 106 12.10 -1.71 4.98
CA GLU A 106 11.80 -1.94 3.58
C GLU A 106 11.32 -0.66 2.89
N TYR A 107 10.55 0.18 3.60
CA TYR A 107 10.16 1.51 3.13
C TYR A 107 11.40 2.34 2.81
N ILE A 108 12.36 2.41 3.75
CA ILE A 108 13.63 3.13 3.56
C ILE A 108 14.43 2.53 2.41
N THR A 109 14.49 1.20 2.34
CA THR A 109 15.16 0.45 1.27
C THR A 109 14.63 0.82 -0.11
N THR A 110 13.32 1.08 -0.25
CA THR A 110 12.77 1.51 -1.53
C THR A 110 13.40 2.79 -2.06
N PHE A 111 13.90 3.69 -1.19
CA PHE A 111 14.61 4.91 -1.58
C PHE A 111 16.08 4.70 -1.93
N LEU A 112 16.68 3.61 -1.51
CA LEU A 112 18.07 3.26 -1.83
C LEU A 112 18.17 2.36 -3.06
N GLY A 113 17.12 1.58 -3.33
CA GLY A 113 17.08 0.65 -4.46
C GLY A 113 16.95 1.31 -5.83
N TYR A 114 17.29 0.54 -6.86
CA TYR A 114 17.16 0.89 -8.27
C TYR A 114 15.76 0.57 -8.78
N GLU A 115 15.15 1.48 -9.55
CA GLU A 115 13.94 1.16 -10.28
C GLU A 115 14.29 0.49 -11.61
N GLN A 116 13.81 -0.74 -11.78
CA GLN A 116 14.07 -1.59 -12.94
C GLN A 116 12.78 -1.82 -13.71
N SER A 117 12.85 -1.71 -15.03
CA SER A 117 11.69 -2.03 -15.88
C SER A 117 11.25 -3.48 -15.71
N SER A 118 9.94 -3.70 -15.79
CA SER A 118 9.37 -5.06 -15.75
C SER A 118 9.65 -5.87 -17.03
N ARG A 119 10.16 -5.23 -18.09
CA ARG A 119 10.45 -5.86 -19.37
C ARG A 119 11.81 -5.39 -19.89
N GLU A 120 12.62 -6.34 -20.33
CA GLU A 120 13.92 -6.07 -20.94
C GLU A 120 13.76 -5.15 -22.17
N GLY A 121 14.69 -4.20 -22.32
CA GLY A 121 14.70 -3.24 -23.43
C GLY A 121 13.61 -2.16 -23.39
N VAL A 122 12.74 -2.15 -22.38
CA VAL A 122 11.71 -1.12 -22.21
C VAL A 122 12.15 -0.14 -21.12
N PRO A 123 12.33 1.16 -21.41
CA PRO A 123 12.76 2.13 -20.41
C PRO A 123 11.69 2.37 -19.34
N VAL A 124 12.15 2.70 -18.13
CA VAL A 124 11.30 3.25 -17.08
C VAL A 124 11.02 4.71 -17.41
N THR A 125 9.74 5.08 -17.45
CA THR A 125 9.28 6.45 -17.71
C THR A 125 8.27 6.85 -16.64
N PRO A 126 7.92 8.15 -16.47
CA PRO A 126 6.89 8.57 -15.52
C PRO A 126 5.56 7.82 -15.68
N ASP A 127 5.15 7.54 -16.93
CA ASP A 127 3.94 6.77 -17.27
C ASP A 127 4.11 5.25 -17.18
N ARG A 128 5.35 4.75 -17.21
CA ARG A 128 5.68 3.33 -17.19
C ARG A 128 6.73 3.02 -16.11
N ARG A 129 6.23 2.86 -14.90
CA ARG A 129 7.04 2.57 -13.71
C ARG A 129 7.47 1.12 -13.61
N GLY A 130 8.61 0.89 -12.98
CA GLY A 130 9.27 -0.39 -12.77
C GLY A 130 9.10 -0.98 -11.37
N TYR A 131 9.90 -1.98 -11.03
CA TYR A 131 10.02 -2.53 -9.68
C TYR A 131 11.26 -1.96 -9.00
N ILE A 132 11.20 -1.77 -7.68
CA ILE A 132 12.40 -1.40 -6.93
C ILE A 132 13.16 -2.67 -6.56
N ASN A 133 14.45 -2.71 -6.90
CA ASN A 133 15.35 -3.82 -6.62
C ASN A 133 16.66 -3.29 -6.03
N THR A 134 17.22 -4.04 -5.08
CA THR A 134 18.50 -3.72 -4.45
C THR A 134 19.69 -4.33 -5.20
N ASN A 135 19.44 -5.29 -6.08
CA ASN A 135 20.47 -5.90 -6.91
C ASN A 135 20.71 -5.00 -8.14
N TYR A 136 21.88 -4.37 -8.20
CA TYR A 136 22.29 -3.61 -9.38
C TYR A 136 22.53 -4.58 -10.55
N VAL A 137 21.90 -4.30 -11.69
CA VAL A 137 22.11 -5.02 -12.95
C VAL A 137 22.82 -4.07 -13.91
N PRO A 138 24.16 -4.16 -14.05
CA PRO A 138 24.95 -3.19 -14.82
C PRO A 138 24.53 -3.08 -16.29
N GLU A 139 24.01 -4.17 -16.85
CA GLU A 139 23.72 -4.33 -18.27
C GLU A 139 22.37 -3.74 -18.68
N ASN A 140 21.53 -3.30 -17.73
CA ASN A 140 20.24 -2.71 -18.04
C ASN A 140 20.30 -1.17 -18.02
N ALA A 141 20.45 -0.57 -19.20
CA ALA A 141 20.45 0.88 -19.41
C ALA A 141 19.15 1.58 -18.98
N SER A 142 18.09 0.82 -18.65
CA SER A 142 16.80 1.35 -18.18
C SER A 142 16.69 1.47 -16.65
N ASN A 143 17.77 1.21 -15.91
CA ASN A 143 17.75 1.31 -14.45
C ASN A 143 17.80 2.77 -13.99
N LEU A 144 16.80 3.22 -13.23
CA LEU A 144 16.86 4.50 -12.53
C LEU A 144 17.48 4.30 -11.14
N PRO A 145 18.49 5.09 -10.74
CA PRO A 145 19.17 4.90 -9.46
C PRO A 145 18.28 5.26 -8.25
N GLY A 146 18.64 4.70 -7.10
CA GLY A 146 18.20 5.19 -5.80
C GLY A 146 18.98 6.41 -5.33
N TYR A 147 18.56 6.97 -4.21
CA TYR A 147 19.38 7.92 -3.46
C TYR A 147 20.60 7.20 -2.88
N ARG A 148 21.73 7.90 -2.78
CA ARG A 148 22.97 7.36 -2.20
C ARG A 148 22.81 7.08 -0.70
N TYR A 149 22.00 7.90 -0.04
CA TYR A 149 21.68 7.75 1.36
C TYR A 149 20.30 8.35 1.66
N VAL A 150 19.72 7.88 2.76
CA VAL A 150 18.44 8.37 3.28
C VAL A 150 18.63 8.65 4.76
N ASP A 151 18.39 9.89 5.17
CA ASP A 151 18.36 10.23 6.59
C ASP A 151 16.94 9.98 7.12
N VAL A 152 16.81 9.52 8.36
CA VAL A 152 15.53 9.31 9.03
C VAL A 152 15.62 9.92 10.42
N ILE A 153 14.59 10.67 10.81
CA ILE A 153 14.44 11.14 12.19
C ILE A 153 13.76 10.02 12.98
N ASP A 154 14.47 9.42 13.93
CA ASP A 154 13.93 8.35 14.76
C ASP A 154 13.01 8.96 15.82
N GLU A 155 11.73 8.56 15.81
CA GLU A 155 10.72 9.13 16.70
C GLU A 155 10.96 8.80 18.18
N LYS A 156 11.79 7.79 18.49
CA LYS A 156 12.02 7.35 19.89
C LYS A 156 13.00 8.24 20.63
N ASP A 157 14.03 8.71 19.95
CA ASP A 157 15.11 9.50 20.55
C ASP A 157 15.29 10.88 19.90
N GLY A 158 14.58 11.16 18.80
CA GLY A 158 14.67 12.41 18.05
C GLY A 158 15.96 12.56 17.25
N GLN A 159 16.82 11.55 17.22
CA GLN A 159 18.08 11.59 16.51
C GLN A 159 17.90 11.32 15.02
N ARG A 160 18.77 11.92 14.20
CA ARG A 160 18.83 11.67 12.77
C ARG A 160 19.83 10.54 12.48
N TYR A 161 19.36 9.50 11.82
CA TYR A 161 20.20 8.38 11.39
C TYR A 161 20.29 8.35 9.87
N ARG A 162 21.49 8.13 9.35
CA ARG A 162 21.75 7.92 7.93
C ARG A 162 21.68 6.44 7.62
N TYR A 163 20.90 6.12 6.61
CA TYR A 163 20.73 4.80 6.05
C TYR A 163 21.41 4.72 4.68
N THR A 164 22.24 3.71 4.48
CA THR A 164 22.86 3.40 3.18
C THR A 164 22.65 1.94 2.82
N GLY A 165 22.62 1.65 1.52
CA GLY A 165 22.57 0.29 0.99
C GLY A 165 23.97 -0.19 0.64
N SER A 166 24.35 -1.38 1.09
CA SER A 166 25.64 -1.98 0.72
C SER A 166 25.51 -3.50 0.56
N ASN A 167 26.19 -4.05 -0.45
CA ASN A 167 26.34 -5.49 -0.60
C ASN A 167 27.45 -5.98 0.32
N LYS A 168 27.10 -6.79 1.32
CA LYS A 168 28.07 -7.41 2.23
C LYS A 168 28.30 -8.86 1.84
N VAL A 169 29.56 -9.29 1.92
CA VAL A 169 29.90 -10.72 1.78
C VAL A 169 29.35 -11.44 3.01
N VAL A 170 28.40 -12.35 2.79
CA VAL A 170 27.78 -13.16 3.85
C VAL A 170 28.23 -14.61 3.83
N GLY A 171 28.97 -15.01 2.80
CA GLY A 171 29.50 -16.36 2.69
C GLY A 171 30.26 -16.60 1.40
N LYS A 172 30.54 -17.88 1.17
CA LYS A 172 31.17 -18.37 -0.05
C LYS A 172 30.24 -19.36 -0.74
N LYS A 173 30.24 -19.34 -2.07
CA LYS A 173 29.55 -20.32 -2.92
C LYS A 173 30.16 -21.70 -2.67
N ASP A 174 29.32 -22.73 -2.71
CA ASP A 174 29.75 -24.12 -2.61
C ASP A 174 30.54 -24.50 -3.88
N ILE A 175 31.83 -24.80 -3.71
CA ILE A 175 32.76 -25.16 -4.79
C ILE A 175 32.48 -26.55 -5.38
N THR A 176 31.63 -27.35 -4.73
CA THR A 176 31.21 -28.66 -5.24
C THR A 176 30.02 -28.56 -6.20
N ALA A 177 29.32 -27.43 -6.21
CA ALA A 177 28.19 -27.20 -7.09
C ALA A 177 28.63 -27.14 -8.58
N PRO A 178 27.98 -27.88 -9.51
CA PRO A 178 28.41 -27.97 -10.90
C PRO A 178 28.51 -26.60 -11.63
N ASN A 179 27.60 -25.68 -11.34
CA ASN A 179 27.59 -24.33 -11.90
C ASN A 179 28.77 -23.46 -11.40
N VAL A 180 29.20 -23.67 -10.15
CA VAL A 180 30.36 -22.97 -9.57
C VAL A 180 31.66 -23.52 -10.14
N GLN A 181 31.77 -24.85 -10.25
CA GLN A 181 32.92 -25.50 -10.89
C GLN A 181 33.09 -25.08 -12.36
N LEU A 182 31.98 -24.99 -13.10
CA LEU A 182 31.99 -24.48 -14.46
C LEU A 182 32.43 -23.01 -14.51
N GLY A 183 31.95 -22.18 -13.58
CA GLY A 183 32.37 -20.78 -13.44
C GLY A 183 33.86 -20.63 -13.21
N ILE A 184 34.43 -21.37 -12.24
CA ILE A 184 35.88 -21.38 -11.95
C ILE A 184 36.68 -21.87 -13.16
N LYS A 185 36.20 -22.89 -13.87
CA LYS A 185 36.87 -23.43 -15.07
C LYS A 185 36.92 -22.41 -16.21
N ASN A 186 35.86 -21.62 -16.36
CA ASN A 186 35.74 -20.62 -17.43
C ASN A 186 36.47 -19.32 -17.10
N ASP A 187 36.58 -18.97 -15.81
CA ASP A 187 37.22 -17.75 -15.33
C ASP A 187 38.02 -18.03 -14.04
N PRO A 188 39.37 -17.96 -14.08
CA PRO A 188 40.22 -18.12 -12.90
C PRO A 188 39.98 -17.09 -11.78
N THR A 189 39.33 -15.96 -12.08
CA THR A 189 38.99 -14.90 -11.13
C THR A 189 37.53 -14.97 -10.64
N TYR A 190 36.83 -16.08 -10.92
CA TYR A 190 35.43 -16.28 -10.57
C TYR A 190 35.13 -15.95 -9.11
N ASP A 191 34.27 -14.95 -8.90
CA ASP A 191 33.94 -14.48 -7.56
C ASP A 191 33.14 -15.55 -6.79
N LEU A 192 33.78 -16.11 -5.77
CA LEU A 192 33.18 -17.11 -4.87
C LEU A 192 32.37 -16.47 -3.75
N ASN A 193 32.35 -15.15 -3.60
CA ASN A 193 31.55 -14.50 -2.56
C ASN A 193 30.05 -14.62 -2.85
N VAL A 194 29.29 -14.81 -1.78
CA VAL A 194 27.84 -14.60 -1.77
C VAL A 194 27.61 -13.24 -1.14
N TYR A 195 27.03 -12.32 -1.90
CA TYR A 195 26.67 -11.01 -1.41
C TYR A 195 25.21 -10.97 -0.98
N GLN A 196 24.94 -10.28 0.12
CA GLN A 196 23.61 -9.93 0.53
C GLN A 196 23.53 -8.42 0.71
N TRP A 197 22.51 -7.83 0.10
CA TRP A 197 22.22 -6.42 0.32
C TRP A 197 21.84 -6.19 1.78
N THR A 198 22.51 -5.25 2.42
CA THR A 198 22.33 -4.92 3.83
C THR A 198 22.11 -3.42 3.98
N LEU A 199 21.05 -3.08 4.73
CA LEU A 199 20.77 -1.73 5.16
C LEU A 199 21.69 -1.37 6.34
N VAL A 200 22.51 -0.34 6.18
CA VAL A 200 23.45 0.12 7.21
C VAL A 200 22.89 1.40 7.85
N LYS A 201 22.70 1.37 9.17
CA LYS A 201 22.27 2.52 9.99
C LYS A 201 23.47 3.11 10.74
N SER A 202 23.69 4.41 10.65
CA SER A 202 24.66 5.16 11.44
C SER A 202 24.12 6.53 11.84
N LEU A 203 24.72 7.19 12.83
CA LEU A 203 24.32 8.58 13.16
C LEU A 203 24.58 9.47 11.95
N ALA A 204 23.59 10.30 11.59
CA ALA A 204 23.71 11.14 10.40
C ALA A 204 24.70 12.29 10.65
N PRO A 205 25.63 12.56 9.71
CA PRO A 205 26.48 13.73 9.79
C PRO A 205 25.68 15.01 9.50
N ASP A 206 26.17 16.14 9.99
CA ASP A 206 25.69 17.47 9.58
C ASP A 206 26.42 17.97 8.31
N PRO A 207 25.74 18.76 7.46
CA PRO A 207 24.36 19.21 7.59
C PRO A 207 23.32 18.15 7.15
N SER A 208 22.09 18.28 7.65
CA SER A 208 20.94 17.49 7.17
C SER A 208 20.71 17.66 5.66
N PRO A 209 20.16 16.65 4.98
CA PRO A 209 19.70 16.76 3.60
C PRO A 209 18.71 17.91 3.45
N ARG A 210 18.80 18.63 2.33
CA ARG A 210 17.95 19.79 2.06
C ARG A 210 16.49 19.40 1.85
N TYR A 211 16.26 18.26 1.20
CA TYR A 211 14.94 17.85 0.77
C TYR A 211 14.37 16.76 1.69
N GLY A 212 13.11 16.96 2.08
CA GLY A 212 12.39 16.09 3.00
C GLY A 212 11.18 15.43 2.34
N VAL A 213 10.87 14.22 2.79
CA VAL A 213 9.62 13.54 2.45
C VAL A 213 8.85 13.24 3.74
N THR A 214 7.56 13.52 3.72
CA THR A 214 6.64 13.21 4.81
C THR A 214 5.31 12.74 4.27
N PHE A 215 4.47 12.20 5.14
CA PHE A 215 3.10 11.87 4.82
C PHE A 215 2.15 12.17 5.98
N GLU A 216 0.89 12.28 5.63
CA GLU A 216 -0.23 12.49 6.52
C GLU A 216 -1.31 11.47 6.15
N ASP A 217 -1.63 10.59 7.10
CA ASP A 217 -2.68 9.60 6.94
C ASP A 217 -3.99 10.16 7.49
N HIS A 218 -5.03 10.23 6.66
CA HIS A 218 -6.32 10.80 7.06
C HIS A 218 -7.24 9.71 7.62
N VAL A 219 -7.66 9.89 8.87
CA VAL A 219 -8.61 9.02 9.55
C VAL A 219 -9.90 9.79 9.80
N ILE A 220 -10.75 9.85 8.77
CA ILE A 220 -12.02 10.59 8.78
C ILE A 220 -13.17 9.61 9.02
N PRO A 221 -13.84 9.60 10.19
CA PRO A 221 -14.82 8.57 10.56
C PRO A 221 -15.95 8.37 9.53
N ASP A 222 -16.48 9.45 8.96
CA ASP A 222 -17.58 9.38 7.98
C ASP A 222 -17.15 8.73 6.65
N GLU A 223 -15.90 8.98 6.21
CA GLU A 223 -15.33 8.31 5.04
C GLU A 223 -15.03 6.84 5.35
N ARG A 224 -14.51 6.55 6.55
CA ARG A 224 -14.23 5.18 7.01
C ARG A 224 -15.49 4.34 7.13
N ALA A 225 -16.62 4.92 7.56
CA ALA A 225 -17.92 4.26 7.56
C ALA A 225 -18.39 3.83 6.15
N LEU A 226 -17.87 4.48 5.10
CA LEU A 226 -18.07 4.11 3.69
C LEU A 226 -16.94 3.25 3.11
N GLY A 227 -15.94 2.89 3.91
CA GLY A 227 -14.79 2.09 3.48
C GLY A 227 -13.80 2.87 2.63
N VAL A 228 -13.82 4.21 2.73
CA VAL A 228 -12.91 5.10 2.02
C VAL A 228 -11.83 5.59 2.97
N ALA A 229 -10.57 5.48 2.55
CA ALA A 229 -9.40 5.98 3.24
C ALA A 229 -8.61 6.91 2.33
N SER A 230 -7.89 7.88 2.90
CA SER A 230 -6.98 8.74 2.15
C SER A 230 -5.72 9.06 2.91
N SER A 231 -4.65 9.35 2.18
CA SER A 231 -3.38 9.85 2.73
C SER A 231 -2.71 10.78 1.72
N THR A 232 -1.96 11.76 2.22
CA THR A 232 -1.19 12.69 1.40
C THR A 232 0.30 12.57 1.71
N VAL A 233 1.11 12.40 0.67
CA VAL A 233 2.56 12.49 0.72
C VAL A 233 2.97 13.90 0.30
N ARG A 234 3.96 14.49 0.97
CA ARG A 234 4.54 15.79 0.61
C ARG A 234 6.06 15.70 0.48
N VAL A 235 6.59 16.38 -0.52
CA VAL A 235 8.02 16.61 -0.72
C VAL A 235 8.31 18.07 -0.44
N LEU A 236 9.32 18.34 0.40
CA LEU A 236 9.60 19.65 0.96
C LEU A 236 11.04 20.07 0.68
N ASP A 237 11.27 21.36 0.46
CA ASP A 237 12.57 21.99 0.72
C ASP A 237 12.60 22.43 2.18
N ILE A 238 13.33 21.72 3.02
CA ILE A 238 13.35 21.94 4.48
C ILE A 238 13.99 23.29 4.82
N LYS A 239 14.88 23.80 3.96
CA LYS A 239 15.53 25.09 4.22
C LYS A 239 14.56 26.26 4.04
N THR A 240 13.66 26.17 3.07
CA THR A 240 12.72 27.26 2.75
C THR A 240 11.31 27.02 3.30
N GLY A 241 10.98 25.78 3.66
CA GLY A 241 9.62 25.36 4.01
C GLY A 241 8.69 25.17 2.81
N GLU A 242 9.22 25.28 1.58
CA GLU A 242 8.44 25.17 0.34
C GLU A 242 7.99 23.71 0.09
N VAL A 243 6.74 23.53 -0.34
CA VAL A 243 6.23 22.25 -0.83
C VAL A 243 6.57 22.12 -2.31
N LEU A 244 7.42 21.15 -2.66
CA LEU A 244 7.87 20.90 -4.04
C LEU A 244 6.92 19.97 -4.80
N GLY A 245 6.19 19.13 -4.07
CA GLY A 245 5.12 18.31 -4.63
C GLY A 245 4.26 17.66 -3.56
N GLU A 246 3.04 17.33 -3.92
CA GLU A 246 2.10 16.56 -3.10
C GLU A 246 1.44 15.44 -3.90
N MET A 247 1.25 14.28 -3.28
CA MET A 247 0.45 13.19 -3.84
C MET A 247 -0.63 12.82 -2.85
N THR A 248 -1.90 12.92 -3.26
CA THR A 248 -3.02 12.44 -2.47
C THR A 248 -3.55 11.15 -3.06
N ARG A 249 -3.63 10.11 -2.23
CA ARG A 249 -4.13 8.80 -2.62
C ARG A 249 -5.37 8.44 -1.81
N PHE A 250 -6.35 7.89 -2.50
CA PHE A 250 -7.54 7.29 -1.90
C PHE A 250 -7.51 5.77 -2.07
N ALA A 251 -8.06 5.07 -1.09
CA ALA A 251 -8.41 3.66 -1.19
C ALA A 251 -9.87 3.44 -0.85
N TRP A 252 -10.53 2.52 -1.55
CA TRP A 252 -11.90 2.13 -1.29
C TRP A 252 -12.06 0.61 -1.30
N GLY A 253 -12.56 0.06 -0.21
CA GLY A 253 -12.71 -1.38 0.00
C GLY A 253 -13.91 -1.75 0.85
N SER A 254 -13.99 -3.02 1.22
CA SER A 254 -15.02 -3.50 2.15
C SER A 254 -14.87 -2.83 3.51
N THR A 255 -15.98 -2.44 4.12
CA THR A 255 -16.01 -1.84 5.46
C THR A 255 -15.79 -2.86 6.59
N LYS A 256 -15.85 -4.15 6.27
CA LYS A 256 -15.66 -5.23 7.25
C LYS A 256 -14.83 -6.36 6.66
N PRO A 257 -13.91 -6.95 7.45
CA PRO A 257 -13.24 -8.19 7.08
C PRO A 257 -14.25 -9.34 7.03
N SER A 258 -13.99 -10.32 6.17
CA SER A 258 -14.78 -11.54 6.03
C SER A 258 -13.84 -12.75 5.89
N GLY A 259 -14.36 -13.97 5.98
CA GLY A 259 -13.55 -15.19 5.77
C GLY A 259 -12.86 -15.22 4.39
N PHE A 260 -13.49 -14.64 3.36
CA PHE A 260 -12.93 -14.55 2.00
C PHE A 260 -12.01 -13.33 1.81
N ASN A 261 -12.19 -12.28 2.61
CA ASN A 261 -11.37 -11.07 2.58
C ASN A 261 -11.05 -10.60 4.00
N PRO A 262 -10.09 -11.24 4.68
CA PRO A 262 -9.75 -10.89 6.06
C PRO A 262 -9.00 -9.56 6.16
N THR A 263 -8.49 -9.03 5.05
CA THR A 263 -7.64 -7.83 5.01
C THR A 263 -8.11 -6.84 3.93
N PRO A 264 -9.26 -6.18 4.13
CA PRO A 264 -9.92 -5.39 3.09
C PRO A 264 -9.03 -4.33 2.43
N TRP A 265 -8.13 -3.71 3.19
CA TRP A 265 -7.25 -2.65 2.69
C TRP A 265 -6.22 -3.13 1.67
N LEU A 266 -5.76 -4.38 1.75
CA LEU A 266 -4.81 -4.91 0.75
C LEU A 266 -5.48 -5.04 -0.63
N THR A 267 -6.75 -5.45 -0.63
CA THR A 267 -7.59 -5.63 -1.83
C THR A 267 -8.34 -4.40 -2.29
N ALA A 268 -8.26 -3.29 -1.55
CA ALA A 268 -9.00 -2.07 -1.86
C ALA A 268 -8.64 -1.53 -3.26
N TRP A 269 -9.60 -0.89 -3.92
CA TRP A 269 -9.33 -0.07 -5.09
C TRP A 269 -8.52 1.15 -4.66
N LYS A 270 -7.57 1.60 -5.50
CA LYS A 270 -6.64 2.68 -5.19
C LYS A 270 -6.59 3.71 -6.31
N CYS A 271 -6.53 4.99 -5.96
CA CYS A 271 -6.42 6.10 -6.91
C CYS A 271 -5.49 7.20 -6.32
N PRO A 272 -4.38 7.59 -6.99
CA PRO A 272 -3.88 6.99 -8.23
C PRO A 272 -3.49 5.52 -8.06
N ALA A 273 -3.63 4.76 -9.14
CA ALA A 273 -3.22 3.37 -9.21
C ALA A 273 -1.77 3.28 -9.69
N HIS A 274 -0.95 2.49 -8.99
CA HIS A 274 0.36 2.09 -9.49
C HIS A 274 0.29 0.59 -9.77
N GLY A 275 0.04 0.24 -11.03
CA GLY A 275 -0.14 -1.15 -11.44
C GLY A 275 1.12 -2.01 -11.26
N VAL A 276 2.30 -1.39 -11.33
CA VAL A 276 3.60 -2.03 -11.10
C VAL A 276 4.21 -1.45 -9.84
N GLY A 277 4.84 -2.28 -8.98
CA GLY A 277 5.56 -1.84 -7.78
C GLY A 277 4.71 -0.99 -6.82
N ALA A 278 3.48 -1.44 -6.54
CA ALA A 278 2.56 -0.75 -5.64
C ALA A 278 3.12 -0.57 -4.21
N ASN A 279 4.13 -1.36 -3.86
CA ASN A 279 4.86 -1.28 -2.61
C ASN A 279 5.82 -0.07 -2.51
N ALA A 280 6.07 0.63 -3.61
CA ALA A 280 6.98 1.77 -3.68
C ALA A 280 6.31 3.02 -4.25
N ALA A 281 4.99 3.18 -4.07
CA ALA A 281 4.22 4.29 -4.62
C ALA A 281 4.77 5.67 -4.20
N THR A 282 5.12 5.84 -2.92
CA THR A 282 5.71 7.08 -2.41
C THR A 282 7.07 7.34 -3.05
N ARG A 283 7.97 6.35 -3.05
CA ARG A 283 9.27 6.47 -3.73
C ARG A 283 9.09 6.93 -5.17
N LYS A 284 8.14 6.34 -5.88
CA LYS A 284 7.88 6.63 -7.27
C LYS A 284 7.44 8.06 -7.51
N PHE A 285 6.49 8.54 -6.72
CA PHE A 285 6.09 9.93 -6.75
C PHE A 285 7.27 10.87 -6.44
N VAL A 286 8.04 10.56 -5.39
CA VAL A 286 9.18 11.39 -4.96
C VAL A 286 10.22 11.53 -6.06
N ASP A 287 10.51 10.48 -6.83
CA ASP A 287 11.48 10.54 -7.93
C ASP A 287 11.10 11.49 -9.08
N GLN A 288 9.81 11.85 -9.20
CA GLN A 288 9.37 12.85 -10.17
C GLN A 288 9.62 14.29 -9.67
N VAL A 289 9.70 14.46 -8.36
CA VAL A 289 9.96 15.74 -7.69
C VAL A 289 11.46 15.92 -7.43
N LEU A 290 12.15 14.87 -6.99
CA LEU A 290 13.56 14.85 -6.65
C LEU A 290 14.21 13.74 -7.47
N VAL A 291 14.89 14.10 -8.56
CA VAL A 291 15.55 13.12 -9.42
C VAL A 291 16.87 12.71 -8.79
N PRO A 292 17.09 11.43 -8.45
CA PRO A 292 18.35 10.98 -7.87
C PRO A 292 19.55 11.23 -8.79
N ARG A 293 20.71 11.53 -8.20
CA ARG A 293 21.98 11.67 -8.92
C ARG A 293 22.29 10.41 -9.73
N SER A 294 22.58 10.57 -11.02
CA SER A 294 23.11 9.49 -11.85
C SER A 294 24.50 9.08 -11.39
N ASN A 295 24.80 7.78 -11.44
CA ASN A 295 26.17 7.30 -11.29
C ASN A 295 26.88 7.55 -12.63
N HIS A 296 27.51 8.71 -12.77
CA HIS A 296 28.56 8.94 -13.77
C HIS A 296 29.91 8.48 -13.21
#